data_AF-A0A9W4PM43-F1
#
_entry.id   AF-A0A9W4PM43-F1
#
_cell.length_a   1.000
_cell.length_b   1.000
_cell.length_c   1.000
_cell.angle_alpha   90.00
_cell.angle_beta   90.00
_cell.angle_gamma   90.00
#
_symmetry.space_group_name_H-M   'P 1'
#
loop_
_entity.id
_entity.type
_entity.pdbx_description
1 polymer ?
#
loop_
_entity_poly.entity_id
_entity_poly.type
_entity_poly.pdbx_seq_one_letter_code
_entity_poly.pdbx_strand_id
1 'polypeptide(L)'
;MTNVPPNSEDQSSSVAALGLRWAALRGMLASPLINADDQKSLRDDLLRELRTVERSIGSIEARNTFEVSAKIDVIKEALKHIGFGDTGWGQDLLESIRRDVMNMAQSAAKNDPRQPGHPMRPVGRSMETPTPAPAPQQPPRSES
;
A
#
# COMPACT_ATOMS: atom_id res chain seq x y z
N MET A 1 -14.11 -8.56 38.42
CA MET A 1 -14.08 -7.39 37.51
C MET A 1 -13.34 -7.83 36.26
N THR A 2 -14.09 -8.20 35.22
CA THR A 2 -13.54 -8.74 33.98
C THR A 2 -13.14 -7.56 33.10
N ASN A 3 -11.86 -7.48 32.76
CA ASN A 3 -11.29 -6.42 31.93
C ASN A 3 -11.77 -6.64 30.49
N VAL A 4 -12.82 -5.93 30.06
CA VAL A 4 -13.27 -5.94 28.66
C VAL A 4 -12.30 -5.06 27.87
N PRO A 5 -11.60 -5.59 26.85
CA PRO A 5 -10.69 -4.78 26.04
C PRO A 5 -11.49 -3.69 25.30
N PRO A 6 -10.95 -2.47 25.16
CA PRO A 6 -11.65 -1.38 24.50
C PRO A 6 -11.85 -1.68 22.99
N ASN A 7 -13.14 -1.74 22.63
CA ASN A 7 -13.76 -1.45 21.34
C ASN A 7 -13.13 -1.95 20.02
N SER A 8 -13.75 -2.98 19.45
CA SER A 8 -13.73 -3.29 18.01
C SER A 8 -14.45 -2.23 17.14
N GLU A 9 -15.19 -1.29 17.75
CA GLU A 9 -15.88 -0.21 17.04
C GLU A 9 -14.91 0.84 16.46
N ASP A 10 -13.76 1.09 17.12
CA ASP A 10 -12.77 2.07 16.67
C ASP A 10 -12.07 1.63 15.37
N GLN A 11 -11.94 0.31 15.16
CA GLN A 11 -11.43 -0.26 13.91
C GLN A 11 -12.42 -0.07 12.75
N SER A 12 -13.73 -0.04 13.02
CA SER A 12 -14.76 0.16 12.00
C SER A 12 -14.84 1.61 11.50
N SER A 13 -14.25 2.55 12.25
CA SER A 13 -14.13 3.97 11.90
C SER A 13 -12.76 4.40 11.39
N SER A 14 -11.77 3.50 11.25
CA SER A 14 -10.49 3.88 10.66
C SER A 14 -10.61 4.03 9.14
N VAL A 15 -9.92 5.04 8.58
CA VAL A 15 -9.83 5.25 7.12
C VAL A 15 -9.28 4.00 6.42
N ALA A 16 -8.38 3.25 7.04
CA ALA A 16 -7.83 2.01 6.46
C ALA A 16 -8.91 0.93 6.31
N ALA A 17 -9.72 0.71 7.35
CA ALA A 17 -10.81 -0.27 7.33
C ALA A 17 -11.90 0.12 6.34
N LEU A 18 -12.27 1.41 6.32
CA LEU A 18 -13.20 1.95 5.33
C LEU A 18 -12.65 1.83 3.91
N GLY A 19 -11.35 2.05 3.69
CA GLY A 19 -10.69 1.89 2.39
C GLY A 19 -10.71 0.44 1.90
N LEU A 20 -10.47 -0.53 2.78
CA LEU A 20 -10.60 -1.96 2.44
C LEU A 20 -12.05 -2.31 2.06
N ARG A 21 -13.02 -1.81 2.84
CA ARG A 21 -14.44 -2.01 2.57
C ARG A 21 -14.86 -1.38 1.24
N TRP A 22 -14.38 -0.18 0.96
CA TRP A 22 -14.58 0.51 -0.31
C TRP A 22 -14.06 -0.32 -1.49
N ALA A 23 -12.83 -0.85 -1.38
CA ALA A 23 -12.24 -1.70 -2.41
C ALA A 23 -13.04 -3.00 -2.63
N ALA A 24 -13.53 -3.62 -1.56
CA ALA A 24 -14.37 -4.82 -1.64
C ALA A 24 -15.71 -4.53 -2.36
N LEU A 25 -16.41 -3.45 -1.99
CA LEU A 25 -17.65 -3.04 -2.63
C LEU A 25 -17.47 -2.77 -4.13
N ARG A 26 -16.36 -2.11 -4.49
CA ARG A 26 -15.97 -1.89 -5.89
C ARG A 26 -15.72 -3.20 -6.63
N GLY A 27 -15.04 -4.16 -6.01
CA GLY A 27 -14.84 -5.49 -6.57
C GLY A 27 -16.16 -6.24 -6.80
N MET A 28 -17.08 -6.17 -5.84
CA MET A 28 -18.42 -6.75 -5.98
C MET A 28 -19.22 -6.10 -7.11
N LEU A 29 -19.16 -4.78 -7.24
CA LEU A 29 -19.82 -4.02 -8.31
C LEU A 29 -19.21 -4.27 -9.70
N ALA A 30 -17.94 -4.69 -9.76
CA ALA A 30 -17.28 -5.10 -10.99
C ALA A 30 -17.58 -6.56 -11.39
N SER A 31 -18.23 -7.34 -10.52
CA SER A 31 -18.58 -8.73 -10.81
C SER A 31 -19.62 -8.83 -11.92
N PRO A 32 -19.44 -9.66 -12.96
CA PRO A 32 -20.45 -9.87 -13.99
C PRO A 32 -21.80 -10.35 -13.43
N LEU A 33 -21.78 -11.07 -12.30
CA LEU A 33 -22.98 -11.60 -11.66
C LEU A 33 -23.92 -10.50 -11.17
N ILE A 34 -23.39 -9.33 -10.81
CA ILE A 34 -24.18 -8.21 -10.28
C ILE A 34 -24.93 -7.43 -11.39
N ASN A 35 -24.60 -7.71 -12.66
CA ASN A 35 -25.23 -7.08 -13.82
C ASN A 35 -26.46 -7.84 -14.31
N ALA A 36 -26.72 -9.05 -13.79
CA ALA A 36 -27.94 -9.80 -14.12
C ALA A 36 -29.18 -9.04 -13.61
N ASP A 37 -30.28 -9.06 -14.38
CA ASP A 37 -31.50 -8.33 -14.03
C ASP A 37 -32.05 -8.71 -12.65
N ASP A 38 -31.93 -9.99 -12.27
CA ASP A 38 -32.33 -10.51 -10.95
C ASP A 38 -31.53 -9.91 -9.79
N GLN A 39 -30.35 -9.33 -10.07
CA GLN A 39 -29.44 -8.75 -9.07
C GLN A 39 -29.54 -7.22 -8.98
N LYS A 40 -30.50 -6.60 -9.68
CA LYS A 40 -30.66 -5.15 -9.69
C LYS A 40 -30.82 -4.54 -8.29
N SER A 41 -31.64 -5.16 -7.42
CA SER A 41 -31.81 -4.68 -6.04
C SER A 41 -30.50 -4.75 -5.24
N LEU A 42 -29.75 -5.85 -5.36
CA LEU A 42 -28.46 -6.00 -4.68
C LEU A 42 -27.44 -4.98 -5.19
N ARG A 43 -27.42 -4.74 -6.50
CA ARG A 43 -26.57 -3.69 -7.10
C ARG A 43 -26.89 -2.31 -6.52
N ASP A 44 -28.16 -1.97 -6.40
CA ASP A 44 -28.60 -0.68 -5.85
C ASP A 44 -28.20 -0.52 -4.38
N ASP A 45 -28.30 -1.60 -3.60
CA ASP A 45 -27.85 -1.64 -2.21
C ASP A 45 -26.34 -1.47 -2.10
N LEU A 46 -25.55 -2.16 -2.95
CA LEU A 46 -24.10 -2.01 -3.01
C LEU A 46 -23.67 -0.59 -3.40
N LEU A 47 -24.38 0.07 -4.33
CA LEU A 47 -24.13 1.46 -4.69
C LEU A 47 -24.51 2.45 -3.57
N ARG A 48 -25.57 2.16 -2.82
CA ARG A 48 -25.93 2.94 -1.63
C ARG A 48 -24.86 2.82 -0.55
N GLU A 49 -24.38 1.61 -0.32
CA GLU A 49 -23.33 1.34 0.65
C GLU A 49 -22.00 1.99 0.25
N LEU A 50 -21.62 1.87 -1.03
CA LEU A 50 -20.42 2.50 -1.56
C LEU A 50 -20.40 4.00 -1.28
N ARG A 51 -21.50 4.72 -1.59
CA ARG A 51 -21.63 6.15 -1.30
C ARG A 51 -21.56 6.48 0.19
N THR A 52 -22.07 5.60 1.04
CA THR A 52 -22.01 5.76 2.49
C THR A 52 -20.57 5.67 2.97
N VAL A 53 -19.82 4.67 2.50
CA VAL A 53 -18.39 4.49 2.81
C VAL A 53 -17.57 5.67 2.31
N GLU A 54 -17.77 6.13 1.08
CA GLU A 54 -17.04 7.26 0.51
C GLU A 54 -17.23 8.54 1.34
N ARG A 55 -18.46 8.82 1.79
CA ARG A 55 -18.74 9.94 2.69
C ARG A 55 -18.05 9.79 4.04
N SER A 56 -18.08 8.59 4.61
CA SER A 56 -17.39 8.31 5.89
C SER A 56 -15.88 8.52 5.77
N ILE A 57 -15.24 8.02 4.71
CA ILE A 57 -13.81 8.24 4.43
C ILE A 57 -13.51 9.74 4.33
N GLY A 58 -14.38 10.51 3.69
CA GLY A 58 -14.24 11.97 3.59
C GLY A 58 -14.29 12.68 4.95
N SER A 59 -15.12 12.19 5.88
CA SER A 59 -15.37 12.83 7.18
C SER A 59 -14.29 12.61 8.24
N ILE A 60 -13.46 11.58 8.11
CA ILE A 60 -12.45 11.20 9.11
C ILE A 60 -11.09 11.77 8.70
N GLU A 61 -10.35 12.42 9.59
CA GLU A 61 -8.99 12.88 9.29
C GLU A 61 -8.02 11.70 9.12
N ALA A 62 -7.13 11.78 8.13
CA ALA A 62 -6.09 10.77 7.95
C ALA A 62 -4.96 10.96 8.96
N ARG A 63 -4.55 9.89 9.62
CA ARG A 63 -3.52 9.88 10.67
C ARG A 63 -2.13 9.49 10.16
N ASN A 64 -2.05 8.94 8.96
CA ASN A 64 -0.81 8.49 8.34
C ASN A 64 -0.89 8.54 6.81
N THR A 65 0.24 8.36 6.14
CA THR A 65 0.34 8.43 4.68
C THR A 65 -0.43 7.34 3.94
N PHE A 66 -0.63 6.17 4.56
CA PHE A 66 -1.45 5.11 4.00
C PHE A 66 -2.92 5.52 3.94
N GLU A 67 -3.44 6.14 5.00
CA GLU A 67 -4.81 6.66 5.04
C GLU A 67 -5.02 7.84 4.08
N VAL A 68 -4.01 8.71 3.91
CA VAL A 68 -4.03 9.75 2.86
C VAL A 68 -4.10 9.10 1.47
N SER A 69 -3.32 8.05 1.23
CA SER A 69 -3.34 7.34 -0.05
C SER A 69 -4.70 6.73 -0.37
N ALA A 70 -5.37 6.14 0.63
CA ALA A 70 -6.72 5.60 0.49
C ALA A 70 -7.75 6.68 0.15
N LYS A 71 -7.69 7.86 0.78
CA LYS A 71 -8.53 9.01 0.42
C LYS A 71 -8.29 9.48 -1.02
N ILE A 72 -7.03 9.53 -1.45
CA ILE A 72 -6.68 9.89 -2.84
C ILE A 72 -7.29 8.90 -3.83
N ASP A 73 -7.27 7.59 -3.52
CA ASP A 73 -7.88 6.57 -4.40
C ASP A 73 -9.39 6.76 -4.55
N VAL A 74 -10.09 7.12 -3.47
CA VAL A 74 -11.52 7.42 -3.49
C VAL A 74 -11.82 8.62 -4.40
N ILE A 75 -11.08 9.72 -4.24
CA ILE A 75 -11.27 10.93 -5.08
C ILE A 75 -10.93 10.64 -6.53
N LYS A 76 -9.81 9.95 -6.78
CA LYS A 76 -9.36 9.52 -8.10
C LYS A 76 -10.46 8.75 -8.83
N GLU A 77 -11.14 7.84 -8.13
CA GLU A 77 -12.24 7.08 -8.69
C GLU A 77 -13.48 7.95 -8.93
N ALA A 78 -13.86 8.80 -7.97
CA ALA A 78 -15.01 9.71 -8.11
C ALA A 78 -14.86 10.64 -9.34
N LEU A 79 -13.65 11.14 -9.60
CA LEU A 79 -13.35 11.99 -10.75
C LEU A 79 -13.54 11.27 -12.10
N LYS A 80 -13.33 9.95 -12.17
CA LYS A 80 -13.60 9.18 -13.41
C LYS A 80 -15.09 9.20 -13.76
N HIS A 81 -15.99 9.19 -12.77
CA HIS A 81 -17.44 9.14 -12.98
C HIS A 81 -18.05 10.48 -13.37
N ILE A 82 -17.41 11.61 -13.02
CA ILE A 82 -17.94 12.96 -13.27
C ILE A 82 -17.65 13.43 -14.72
N GLY A 83 -16.98 12.62 -15.55
CA GLY A 83 -16.66 13.02 -16.92
C GLY A 83 -15.52 14.03 -17.02
N PHE A 84 -14.75 14.22 -15.95
CA PHE A 84 -13.43 14.88 -15.99
C PHE A 84 -12.37 14.08 -16.79
N GLY A 85 -12.80 13.00 -17.46
CA GLY A 85 -11.96 12.00 -18.11
C GLY A 85 -11.16 12.45 -19.32
N ASP A 86 -11.40 13.65 -19.85
CA ASP A 86 -10.64 14.16 -21.01
C ASP A 86 -9.45 15.06 -20.64
N THR A 87 -9.33 15.46 -19.38
CA THR A 87 -8.27 16.36 -18.94
C THR A 87 -7.47 15.66 -17.84
N GLY A 88 -6.52 14.79 -18.24
CA GLY A 88 -5.70 13.96 -17.34
C GLY A 88 -5.00 14.70 -16.19
N TRP A 89 -4.90 16.04 -16.26
CA TRP A 89 -4.27 16.89 -15.25
C TRP A 89 -4.76 16.65 -13.82
N GLY A 90 -6.06 16.39 -13.59
CA GLY A 90 -6.59 16.17 -12.24
C GLY A 90 -6.07 14.88 -11.61
N GLN A 91 -5.89 13.84 -12.44
CA GLN A 91 -5.31 12.56 -12.04
C GLN A 91 -3.80 12.71 -11.79
N ASP A 92 -3.12 13.46 -12.67
CA ASP A 92 -1.68 13.73 -12.54
C ASP A 92 -1.37 14.56 -11.29
N LEU A 93 -2.21 15.54 -10.97
CA LEU A 93 -2.08 16.36 -9.75
C LEU A 93 -2.28 15.52 -8.49
N LEU A 94 -3.30 14.65 -8.44
CA LEU A 94 -3.50 13.75 -7.31
C LEU A 94 -2.30 12.81 -7.11
N GLU A 95 -1.71 12.31 -8.20
CA GLU A 95 -0.52 11.47 -8.13
C GLU A 95 0.72 12.28 -7.70
N SER A 96 0.83 13.56 -8.10
CA SER A 96 1.87 14.46 -7.59
C SER A 96 1.74 14.69 -6.08
N ILE A 97 0.54 15.02 -5.60
CA ILE A 97 0.25 15.23 -4.18
C ILE A 97 0.60 13.97 -3.37
N ARG A 98 0.25 12.78 -3.88
CA ARG A 98 0.63 11.51 -3.26
C ARG A 98 2.14 11.39 -3.09
N ARG A 99 2.93 11.67 -4.14
CA ARG A 99 4.40 11.64 -4.06
C ARG A 99 4.93 12.65 -3.05
N ASP A 100 4.42 13.87 -3.05
CA ASP A 100 4.84 14.93 -2.13
C ASP A 100 4.58 14.55 -0.67
N VAL A 101 3.39 14.01 -0.37
CA VAL A 101 3.04 13.50 0.96
C VAL A 101 3.99 12.40 1.42
N MET A 102 4.30 11.45 0.54
CA MET A 102 5.24 10.36 0.84
C MET A 102 6.67 10.89 1.09
N ASN A 103 7.12 11.87 0.30
CA ASN A 103 8.44 12.49 0.46
C ASN A 103 8.55 13.30 1.76
N MET A 104 7.50 14.02 2.14
CA MET A 104 7.44 14.74 3.41
C MET A 104 7.49 13.78 4.60
N ALA A 105 6.75 12.67 4.56
CA ALA A 105 6.76 11.66 5.62
C ALA A 105 8.13 10.99 5.79
N GLN A 106 8.82 10.68 4.69
CA GLN A 106 10.19 10.15 4.73
C GLN A 106 11.20 11.16 5.29
N SER A 107 11.00 12.45 5.01
CA SER A 107 11.86 13.52 5.54
C SER A 107 11.65 13.71 7.04
N ALA A 108 10.42 13.57 7.53
CA ALA A 108 10.12 13.58 8.97
C ALA A 108 10.78 12.40 9.70
N ALA A 109 10.76 11.19 9.11
CA ALA A 109 11.40 10.02 9.70
C ALA A 109 12.94 10.13 9.77
N LYS A 110 13.58 10.78 8.79
CA LYS A 110 15.03 11.01 8.76
C LYS A 110 15.51 12.04 9.79
N ASN A 111 14.63 12.95 10.21
CA ASN A 111 14.92 13.97 11.20
C ASN A 111 14.54 13.55 12.63
N ASP A 112 14.15 12.28 12.86
CA ASP A 112 13.93 11.78 14.22
C ASP A 112 15.28 11.52 14.91
N PRO A 113 15.66 12.31 15.94
CA PRO A 113 16.91 12.14 16.66
C PRO A 113 16.98 10.84 17.48
N ARG A 114 15.93 10.01 17.49
CA ARG A 114 15.88 8.71 18.19
C ARG A 114 16.27 7.52 17.31
N GLN A 115 16.64 7.71 16.04
CA GLN A 115 17.24 6.62 15.26
C GLN A 115 18.71 6.41 15.67
N PRO A 116 19.09 5.26 16.27
CA PRO A 116 20.47 4.96 16.57
C PRO A 116 21.24 4.83 15.27
N GLY A 117 22.26 5.67 15.09
CA GLY A 117 23.09 5.69 13.90
C GLY A 117 23.65 4.30 13.58
N HIS A 118 23.36 3.80 12.39
CA HIS A 118 24.08 2.67 11.82
C HIS A 118 25.53 3.11 11.59
N PRO A 119 26.55 2.49 12.23
CA PRO A 119 27.92 2.80 11.91
C PRO A 119 28.22 2.31 10.49
N MET A 120 28.51 3.26 9.60
CA MET A 120 29.12 3.02 8.29
C MET A 120 30.37 2.16 8.47
N ARG A 121 30.35 0.94 7.92
CA ARG A 121 31.53 0.09 7.81
C ARG A 121 32.30 0.50 6.55
N PRO A 122 33.54 1.01 6.64
CA PRO A 122 34.32 1.31 5.45
C PRO A 122 34.81 0.00 4.85
N VAL A 123 34.26 -0.42 3.71
CA VAL A 123 34.88 -1.46 2.88
C VAL A 123 35.91 -0.76 2.00
N GLY A 124 37.15 -0.73 2.53
CA GLY A 124 38.34 -0.44 1.75
C GLY A 124 38.48 -1.45 0.63
N ARG A 125 38.52 -0.93 -0.59
CA ARG A 125 38.84 -1.61 -1.84
C ARG A 125 40.35 -1.80 -1.93
N SER A 126 40.84 -3.03 -1.93
CA SER A 126 42.11 -3.38 -2.60
C SER A 126 41.86 -4.58 -3.49
N MET A 127 42.02 -4.33 -4.79
CA MET A 127 42.24 -5.35 -5.81
C MET A 127 43.55 -6.06 -5.49
N GLU A 128 43.60 -7.37 -5.71
CA GLU A 128 44.77 -8.10 -6.25
C GLU A 128 44.41 -9.60 -6.39
N THR A 129 44.16 -10.04 -7.63
CA THR A 129 44.31 -11.44 -8.05
C THR A 129 45.79 -11.77 -8.15
N PRO A 130 46.25 -12.95 -7.66
CA PRO A 130 46.68 -13.97 -8.63
C PRO A 130 46.52 -15.45 -8.19
N THR A 131 46.15 -16.28 -9.18
CA THR A 131 46.61 -17.66 -9.47
C THR A 131 46.16 -18.84 -8.57
N PRO A 132 45.68 -19.96 -9.15
CA PRO A 132 45.23 -21.15 -8.41
C PRO A 132 46.38 -22.07 -8.00
N ALA A 133 46.30 -22.63 -6.80
CA ALA A 133 47.25 -23.63 -6.28
C ALA A 133 46.95 -25.04 -6.85
N PRO A 134 47.99 -25.87 -7.10
CA PRO A 134 47.86 -27.17 -7.77
C PRO A 134 47.38 -28.28 -6.83
N ALA A 135 46.60 -29.23 -7.38
CA ALA A 135 46.11 -30.41 -6.68
C ALA A 135 47.22 -31.44 -6.41
N PRO A 136 47.35 -31.98 -5.18
CA PRO A 136 48.25 -33.10 -4.91
C PRO A 136 47.70 -34.44 -5.44
N GLN A 137 48.51 -35.10 -6.28
CA GLN A 137 48.28 -36.43 -6.85
C GLN A 137 48.37 -37.54 -5.79
N GLN A 138 47.45 -38.52 -5.83
CA GLN A 138 47.59 -39.79 -5.10
C GLN A 138 48.40 -40.83 -5.93
N PRO A 139 49.31 -41.61 -5.31
CA PRO A 139 50.16 -42.60 -5.98
C PRO A 139 49.45 -43.95 -6.27
N PRO A 140 50.05 -44.83 -7.12
CA PRO A 140 49.34 -45.83 -7.90
C PRO A 140 49.01 -47.12 -7.13
N ARG A 141 47.92 -47.80 -7.53
CA ARG A 141 47.61 -49.18 -7.13
C ARG A 141 48.33 -50.17 -8.05
N SER A 142 49.16 -51.01 -7.46
CA SER A 142 49.84 -52.12 -8.11
C SER A 142 48.87 -53.25 -8.46
N GLU A 143 49.07 -53.82 -9.65
CA GLU A 143 48.57 -55.14 -10.06
C GLU A 143 49.16 -56.25 -9.19
N SER A 144 48.35 -57.27 -8.91
CA SER A 144 48.72 -58.68 -8.74
C SER A 144 47.50 -59.54 -9.06
#